data_AF-A0A2V9L2T1-F1
#
_entry.id   AF-A0A2V9L2T1-F1
#
_cell.length_a   1.000
_cell.length_b   1.000
_cell.length_c   1.000
_cell.angle_alpha   90.00
_cell.angle_beta   90.00
_cell.angle_gamma   90.00
#
_symmetry.space_group_name_H-M   'P 1'
#
loop_
_entity.id
_entity.type
_entity.pdbx_description
1 polymer ?
#
loop_
_entity_poly.entity_id
_entity_poly.type
_entity_poly.pdbx_seq_one_letter_code
_entity_poly.pdbx_strand_id
1 'polypeptide(L)' 'MVDVLLTHSYHLYYDRKQVRKMQPYPPLGTLYAAALLRQQGFSVALFDTMLEDPES' A
#
# COMPACT_ATOMS: atom_id res chain seq x y z
N MET A 1 12.53 -13.06 -7.27
CA MET A 1 11.67 -12.33 -8.23
C MET A 1 10.23 -12.64 -7.86
N VAL A 2 9.33 -11.64 -7.92
CA VAL A 2 7.90 -11.82 -7.59
C VAL A 2 7.06 -11.71 -8.85
N ASP A 3 5.91 -12.37 -8.89
CA ASP A 3 5.02 -12.36 -10.05
C ASP A 3 4.18 -11.08 -10.07
N VAL A 4 3.79 -10.61 -8.87
CA VAL A 4 2.95 -9.42 -8.71
C VAL A 4 3.51 -8.53 -7.59
N LEU A 5 3.64 -7.24 -7.87
CA LEU A 5 3.86 -6.18 -6.88
C LEU A 5 2.57 -5.38 -6.73
N LEU A 6 2.03 -5.32 -5.52
CA LEU A 6 0.90 -4.46 -5.18
C LEU A 6 1.36 -3.27 -4.35
N THR A 7 0.90 -2.08 -4.72
CA THR A 7 1.21 -0.85 -3.99
C THR A 7 -0.05 -0.20 -3.42
N HIS A 8 0.10 0.54 -2.32
CA HIS A 8 -0.94 1.46 -1.89
C HIS A 8 -1.01 2.63 -2.88
N SER A 9 -2.21 3.03 -3.28
CA SER A 9 -2.44 4.17 -4.18
C SER A 9 -2.44 5.53 -3.49
N TYR A 10 -2.37 5.55 -2.16
CA TYR A 10 -2.48 6.77 -1.36
C TYR A 10 -1.15 7.10 -0.71
N HIS A 11 -0.73 8.36 -0.81
CA HIS A 11 0.47 8.91 -0.17
C HIS A 11 0.03 10.02 0.78
N LEU A 12 0.34 9.89 2.07
CA LEU A 12 -0.11 10.85 3.08
C LEU A 12 0.44 12.26 2.80
N TYR A 13 1.69 12.37 2.34
CA TYR A 13 2.36 13.64 2.06
C TYR A 13 1.64 14.52 1.02
N TYR A 14 0.81 13.94 0.14
CA TYR A 14 0.03 14.71 -0.83
C TYR A 14 -1.22 15.37 -0.25
N ASP A 15 -1.64 15.05 0.97
CA ASP A 15 -2.81 15.64 1.63
C ASP A 15 -2.46 16.27 2.98
N ARG A 16 -2.22 17.59 2.97
CA ARG A 16 -1.92 18.38 4.19
C ARG A 16 -2.98 18.28 5.29
N LYS A 17 -4.25 18.04 4.95
CA LYS A 17 -5.30 17.90 5.97
C LYS A 17 -5.16 16.56 6.68
N GLN A 18 -4.86 15.49 5.94
CA GLN A 18 -4.65 14.16 6.50
C GLN A 18 -3.32 14.06 7.24
N VAL A 19 -2.25 14.70 6.75
CA VAL A 19 -0.98 14.86 7.48
C VAL A 19 -1.23 15.50 8.84
N ARG A 20 -2.04 16.56 8.93
CA ARG A 20 -2.36 17.18 10.24
C ARG A 20 -3.17 16.28 11.16
N LYS A 21 -3.99 15.37 10.60
CA LYS A 21 -4.82 14.44 11.39
C LYS A 21 -4.04 13.23 11.88
N MET A 22 -3.00 12.79 11.15
CA MET A 22 -2.17 11.61 11.47
C MET A 22 -3.00 10.37 11.86
N GLN A 23 -4.06 10.10 11.10
CA GLN A 23 -4.87 8.90 11.24
C GLN A 23 -4.74 8.05 9.98
N PRO A 24 -3.56 7.44 9.74
CA PRO A 24 -3.41 6.54 8.62
C PRO A 24 -4.26 5.28 8.83
N TYR A 25 -4.63 4.65 7.73
CA TYR A 25 -5.42 3.42 7.72
C TYR A 25 -4.74 2.39 6.83
N PRO A 26 -4.83 1.09 7.17
CA PRO A 26 -4.24 0.07 6.35
C PRO A 26 -4.94 0.00 4.98
N PRO A 27 -4.21 -0.29 3.89
CA PRO A 27 -4.80 -0.49 2.57
C PRO A 27 -5.52 -1.84 2.47
N LEU A 28 -6.68 -1.97 3.13
CA LEU A 28 -7.42 -3.24 3.24
C LEU A 28 -7.73 -3.85 1.87
N GLY A 29 -8.11 -3.03 0.88
CA GLY A 29 -8.34 -3.50 -0.49
C GLY A 29 -7.09 -4.13 -1.11
N THR A 30 -5.93 -3.48 -0.97
CA THR A 30 -4.64 -4.00 -1.46
C THR A 30 -4.25 -5.28 -0.72
N LEU A 31 -4.47 -5.34 0.60
CA LEU A 31 -4.20 -6.53 1.41
C LEU A 31 -5.09 -7.71 1.01
N TYR A 32 -6.37 -7.48 0.73
CA TYR A 32 -7.28 -8.52 0.26
C TYR A 32 -6.91 -9.02 -1.14
N ALA A 33 -6.55 -8.13 -2.07
CA ALA A 33 -6.06 -8.51 -3.38
C ALA A 33 -4.78 -9.36 -3.28
N ALA A 34 -3.84 -8.97 -2.42
CA ALA A 34 -2.61 -9.72 -2.18
C ALA A 34 -2.90 -11.12 -1.62
N ALA A 35 -3.82 -11.23 -0.66
CA ALA A 35 -4.22 -12.50 -0.07
C ALA A 35 -4.84 -13.44 -1.12
N LEU A 36 -5.75 -12.92 -1.96
CA LEU A 36 -6.38 -13.70 -3.03
C LEU A 36 -5.33 -14.20 -4.04
N LEU A 37 -4.42 -13.34 -4.50
CA LEU A 37 -3.36 -13.74 -5.43
C LEU A 37 -2.43 -14.80 -4.85
N ARG A 38 -2.05 -14.68 -3.57
CA ARG A 38 -1.28 -15.72 -2.87
C ARG A 38 -2.03 -17.05 -2.80
N GLN A 39 -3.34 -17.03 -2.57
CA GLN A 39 -4.17 -18.25 -2.59
C GLN A 39 -4.24 -18.91 -3.97
N GLN A 40 -4.10 -18.13 -5.05
CA GLN A 40 -4.03 -18.64 -6.42
C GLN A 40 -2.62 -19.12 -6.82
N GLY A 41 -1.65 -19.07 -5.91
CA GLY A 41 -0.29 -19.58 -6.12
C GLY A 41 0.72 -18.57 -6.67
N PHE A 42 0.36 -17.29 -6.78
CA PHE A 42 1.29 -16.24 -7.19
C PHE A 42 2.23 -15.82 -6.06
N SER A 43 3.49 -15.55 -6.41
CA SER A 43 4.45 -14.85 -5.58
C SER A 43 4.11 -13.35 -5.54
N VAL A 44 3.72 -12.83 -4.36
CA VAL A 44 3.23 -11.45 -4.21
C VAL A 44 4.05 -10.66 -3.20
N ALA A 45 4.62 -9.54 -3.66
CA ALA A 45 5.16 -8.48 -2.81
C ALA A 45 4.13 -7.37 -2.59
N LEU A 46 4.22 -6.69 -1.45
CA LEU A 46 3.38 -5.55 -1.11
C LEU A 46 4.25 -4.39 -0.65
N PHE A 47 3.92 -3.19 -1.11
CA PHE A 47 4.61 -1.95 -0.77
C PHE A 47 3.59 -0.88 -0.39
N ASP A 48 3.60 -0.49 0.89
CA ASP A 48 2.71 0.55 1.39
C ASP A 48 3.42 1.91 1.36
N THR A 49 3.08 2.72 0.36
CA THR A 49 3.63 4.06 0.14
C THR A 49 3.00 5.11 1.07
N MET A 50 2.01 4.76 1.89
CA MET A 50 1.21 5.74 2.63
C MET A 50 2.05 6.68 3.49
N LEU A 51 3.08 6.18 4.15
CA LEU A 51 3.92 6.95 5.07
C LEU A 51 5.32 7.23 4.52
N GLU A 52 5.61 6.79 3.31
CA GLU A 52 6.88 7.07 2.66
C GLU A 52 6.91 8.53 2.22
N ASP A 53 8.09 9.15 2.22
CA ASP A 53 8.28 10.49 1.66
C ASP A 53 8.60 10.32 0.17
N PRO A 54 7.84 10.93 -0.76
CA PRO A 54 8.12 10.73 -2.19
C PRO A 54 9.42 11.40 -2.65
N GLU A 55 10.05 12.23 -1.81
CA GLU A 55 11.33 12.90 -2.10
C GLU A 55 12.55 12.24 -1.40
N SER A 56 12.35 11.16 -0.62
CA SER A 56 13.43 10.48 0.11
C SER A 56 14.28 9.50 -0.70
#